data_AF-A0A3C7VX13-F1
#
_entry.id   AF-A0A3C7VX13-F1
#
_cell.length_a   1.000
_cell.length_b   1.000
_cell.length_c   1.000
_cell.angle_alpha   90.00
_cell.angle_beta   90.00
_cell.angle_gamma   90.00
#
_symmetry.space_group_name_H-M   'P 1'
#
loop_
_entity.id
_entity.type
_entity.pdbx_description
1 polymer ?
#
loop_
_entity_poly.entity_id
_entity_poly.type
_entity_poly.pdbx_seq_one_letter_code
_entity_poly.pdbx_strand_id
1 'polypeptide(L)'
;ACRLANKAAGRGHRVFLHCADEAQARSLDELLWQFRPDAFLPHALVGEAAGEAVLIGWGQDPGDHDDLLINLDLSPPAFFPRFHRVAEVVTRDEASLQ
;
A
#
# COMPACT_ATOMS: atom_id res chain seq x y z
N ALA A 1 -2.16 -6.69 2.67
CA ALA A 1 -1.18 -5.64 2.34
C ALA A 1 0.25 -5.99 2.75
N CYS A 2 0.58 -6.10 4.05
CA CYS A 2 1.97 -6.10 4.55
C CYS A 2 2.90 -7.16 3.92
N ARG A 3 2.46 -8.43 3.84
CA ARG A 3 3.26 -9.50 3.17
C ARG A 3 3.58 -9.20 1.71
N LEU A 4 2.62 -8.64 0.99
CA LEU A 4 2.77 -8.36 -0.44
C LEU A 4 3.70 -7.17 -0.65
N ALA A 5 3.50 -6.09 0.11
CA ALA A 5 4.37 -4.92 0.10
C ALA A 5 5.82 -5.31 0.41
N ASN A 6 6.06 -6.06 1.49
CA ASN A 6 7.39 -6.52 1.86
C ASN A 6 8.06 -7.37 0.76
N LYS A 7 7.31 -8.31 0.16
CA LYS A 7 7.84 -9.15 -0.92
C LYS A 7 8.18 -8.35 -2.18
N ALA A 8 7.37 -7.34 -2.51
CA ALA A 8 7.59 -6.51 -3.69
C ALA A 8 8.76 -5.52 -3.48
N ALA A 9 8.79 -4.84 -2.33
CA ALA A 9 9.90 -3.97 -1.95
C ALA A 9 11.24 -4.73 -1.88
N GLY A 10 11.24 -5.95 -1.33
CA GLY A 10 12.42 -6.82 -1.31
C GLY A 10 12.89 -7.30 -2.70
N ARG A 11 12.12 -7.04 -3.76
CA ARG A 11 12.49 -7.27 -5.17
C ARG A 11 12.89 -5.98 -5.89
N GLY A 12 12.97 -4.85 -5.18
CA GLY A 12 13.30 -3.55 -5.72
C GLY A 12 12.15 -2.82 -6.40
N HIS A 13 10.90 -3.27 -6.21
CA HIS A 13 9.73 -2.57 -6.76
C HIS A 13 9.32 -1.40 -5.87
N ARG A 14 8.88 -0.31 -6.50
CA ARG A 14 8.23 0.82 -5.82
C ARG A 14 6.75 0.55 -5.64
N VAL A 15 6.32 0.45 -4.40
CA VAL A 15 4.95 0.03 -4.05
C VAL A 15 4.15 1.23 -3.60
N PHE A 16 2.95 1.37 -4.15
CA PHE A 16 1.94 2.29 -3.63
C PHE A 16 0.81 1.50 -2.96
N LEU A 17 0.55 1.77 -1.70
CA LEU A 17 -0.58 1.23 -0.94
C LEU A 17 -1.71 2.27 -0.97
N HIS A 18 -2.80 1.94 -1.67
CA HIS A 18 -3.99 2.80 -1.71
C HIS A 18 -4.99 2.38 -0.63
N CYS A 19 -5.24 3.27 0.32
CA CYS A 19 -6.24 3.15 1.37
C CYS A 19 -7.51 3.94 1.01
N ALA A 20 -8.64 3.60 1.64
CA ALA A 20 -9.90 4.30 1.49
C ALA A 20 -9.87 5.72 2.08
N ASP A 21 -9.17 5.90 3.19
CA ASP A 21 -9.05 7.18 3.89
C ASP A 21 -7.74 7.30 4.69
N GLU A 22 -7.52 8.48 5.28
CA GLU A 22 -6.35 8.77 6.11
C GLU A 22 -6.29 7.91 7.38
N ALA A 23 -7.44 7.57 7.98
CA ALA A 23 -7.46 6.77 9.21
C ALA A 23 -6.98 5.33 8.95
N GLN A 24 -7.40 4.74 7.84
CA GLN A 24 -6.92 3.44 7.37
C GLN A 24 -5.43 3.52 6.99
N ALA A 25 -4.98 4.61 6.35
CA ALA A 25 -3.57 4.81 6.02
C ALA A 25 -2.66 4.85 7.26
N ARG A 26 -3.03 5.63 8.29
CA ARG A 26 -2.29 5.69 9.56
C ARG A 26 -2.28 4.35 10.30
N SER A 27 -3.43 3.68 10.32
CA SER A 27 -3.53 2.34 10.90
C SER A 27 -2.63 1.33 10.17
N LEU A 28 -2.55 1.42 8.84
CA LEU A 28 -1.69 0.56 8.03
C LEU A 28 -0.20 0.87 8.25
N ASP A 29 0.19 2.13 8.37
CA ASP A 29 1.55 2.56 8.69
C ASP A 29 2.02 1.92 10.01
N GLU A 30 1.23 2.06 11.08
CA GLU A 30 1.52 1.40 12.37
C GLU A 30 1.63 -0.12 12.25
N LEU A 31 0.72 -0.75 11.49
CA LEU A 31 0.73 -2.20 11.25
C LEU A 31 1.97 -2.65 10.47
N LEU A 32 2.47 -1.87 9.52
CA LEU A 32 3.66 -2.20 8.73
C LEU A 32 4.91 -2.14 9.62
N TRP A 33 5.01 -1.16 10.52
CA TRP A 33 6.08 -1.10 11.52
C TRP A 33 6.08 -2.30 12.48
N GLN A 34 4.89 -2.81 12.83
CA GLN A 34 4.74 -3.96 13.73
C GLN A 34 4.77 -5.32 13.02
N PHE A 35 4.65 -5.34 11.69
CA PHE A 35 4.34 -6.55 10.92
C PHE A 35 5.36 -7.69 11.14
N ARG A 36 6.66 -7.37 11.16
CA ARG A 36 7.73 -8.32 11.41
C ARG A 36 8.96 -7.63 12.02
N PRO A 37 9.39 -7.98 13.24
CA PRO A 37 10.55 -7.34 13.89
C PRO A 37 11.88 -7.61 13.17
N ASP A 38 11.93 -8.63 12.31
CA ASP A 38 13.09 -9.03 11.52
C ASP A 38 13.04 -8.55 10.05
N ALA A 39 11.97 -7.85 9.64
CA ALA A 39 11.84 -7.29 8.31
C ALA A 39 11.55 -5.79 8.42
N PHE A 40 12.62 -4.99 8.43
CA PHE A 40 12.51 -3.55 8.25
C PHE A 40 11.96 -3.27 6.85
N LEU A 41 10.74 -2.73 6.78
CA LEU A 41 10.13 -2.29 5.54
C LEU A 41 10.09 -0.76 5.55
N PRO A 42 11.04 -0.08 4.89
CA PRO A 42 11.03 1.37 4.77
C PRO A 42 9.75 1.83 4.07
N HIS A 43 8.93 2.62 4.77
CA HIS A 43 7.68 3.15 4.26
C HIS A 43 7.36 4.51 4.86
N ALA A 44 6.48 5.25 4.18
CA ALA A 44 5.95 6.52 4.67
C ALA A 44 4.54 6.80 4.15
N LEU A 45 3.82 7.67 4.86
CA LEU A 45 2.63 8.32 4.32
C LEU A 45 3.02 9.33 3.23
N VAL A 46 2.14 9.50 2.23
CA VAL A 46 2.33 10.54 1.20
C VAL A 46 2.48 11.91 1.86
N GLY A 47 3.60 12.59 1.59
CA GLY A 47 3.90 13.93 2.09
C GLY A 47 4.75 13.98 3.37
N GLU A 48 5.00 12.84 4.03
CA GLU A 48 5.82 12.81 5.25
C GLU A 48 7.31 12.53 4.98
N ALA A 49 7.61 11.71 3.97
CA ALA A 49 8.97 11.43 3.52
C ALA A 49 9.03 11.21 2.01
N ALA A 50 10.23 11.21 1.45
CA ALA A 50 10.50 10.98 0.04
C ALA A 50 11.55 9.89 -0.15
N GLY A 51 11.39 9.10 -1.22
CA GLY A 51 12.37 8.08 -1.60
C GLY A 51 12.19 6.71 -0.94
N GLU A 52 11.20 6.54 -0.07
CA GLU A 52 10.86 5.22 0.49
C GLU A 52 10.40 4.25 -0.60
N ALA A 53 10.67 2.96 -0.42
CA ALA A 53 10.27 1.94 -1.39
C ALA A 53 8.75 1.68 -1.38
N VAL A 54 8.09 2.00 -0.27
CA VAL A 54 6.66 1.83 -0.05
C VAL A 54 6.06 3.16 0.36
N LEU A 55 5.03 3.61 -0.36
CA LEU A 55 4.29 4.83 -0.06
C LEU A 55 2.82 4.49 0.21
N ILE A 56 2.24 5.12 1.22
CA ILE A 56 0.85 4.89 1.64
C ILE A 56 0.05 6.17 1.39
N GLY A 57 -1.00 6.06 0.58
CA GLY A 57 -1.88 7.18 0.24
C GLY A 57 -3.35 6.76 0.15
N TRP A 58 -4.23 7.74 0.16
CA TRP A 58 -5.69 7.56 0.15
C TRP A 58 -6.36 8.48 -0.88
N GLY A 59 -5.68 8.71 -2.00
CA GLY A 59 -6.16 9.53 -3.11
C GLY A 59 -5.13 10.56 -3.61
N GLN A 60 -4.05 10.76 -2.87
CA GLN A 60 -2.93 11.59 -3.30
C GLN A 60 -2.15 10.96 -4.46
N ASP A 61 -1.40 11.79 -5.19
CA ASP A 61 -0.52 11.36 -6.28
C ASP A 61 0.56 10.39 -5.76
N PRO A 62 0.74 9.22 -6.39
CA PRO A 62 1.77 8.26 -5.99
C PRO A 62 3.21 8.67 -6.34
N GLY A 63 3.41 9.84 -6.96
CA GLY A 63 4.71 10.37 -7.30
C GLY A 63 5.35 9.55 -8.41
N ASP A 64 6.43 8.85 -8.11
CA ASP A 64 7.15 7.92 -8.99
C ASP A 64 6.98 6.45 -8.58
N HIS A 65 5.99 6.15 -7.74
CA HIS A 65 5.60 4.77 -7.42
C HIS A 65 4.59 4.28 -8.46
N ASP A 66 5.07 3.65 -9.54
CA ASP A 66 4.23 3.11 -10.62
C ASP A 66 4.48 1.62 -10.91
N ASP A 67 5.37 0.94 -10.16
CA ASP A 67 5.59 -0.51 -10.37
C ASP A 67 4.41 -1.36 -9.90
N LEU A 68 3.95 -1.16 -8.65
CA LEU A 68 2.89 -1.96 -8.04
C LEU A 68 1.94 -1.09 -7.22
N LEU A 69 0.68 -1.09 -7.63
CA LEU A 69 -0.45 -0.64 -6.82
C LEU A 69 -0.99 -1.81 -6.01
N ILE A 70 -1.07 -1.65 -4.70
CA ILE A 70 -1.83 -2.53 -3.82
C ILE A 70 -3.06 -1.74 -3.37
N ASN A 71 -4.22 -2.09 -3.93
CA ASN A 71 -5.48 -1.44 -3.62
C ASN A 71 -6.17 -2.10 -2.41
N LEU A 72 -6.51 -1.31 -1.40
CA LEU A 72 -7.26 -1.70 -0.20
C LEU A 72 -8.65 -1.07 -0.14
N ASP A 73 -8.97 -0.16 -1.05
CA ASP A 73 -10.31 0.40 -1.19
C ASP A 73 -11.18 -0.44 -2.13
N LEU A 74 -12.50 -0.28 -2.03
CA LEU A 74 -13.48 -0.89 -2.93
C LEU A 74 -13.35 -0.38 -4.38
N SER A 75 -12.80 0.81 -4.56
CA SER A 75 -12.58 1.41 -5.88
C SER A 75 -11.10 1.69 -6.11
N PRO A 76 -10.56 1.37 -7.30
CA PRO A 76 -9.20 1.78 -7.63
C PRO A 76 -9.14 3.30 -7.84
N PRO A 77 -8.03 3.95 -7.49
CA PRO A 77 -7.87 5.39 -7.65
C PRO A 77 -7.77 5.75 -9.13
N ALA A 78 -8.18 6.95 -9.54
CA ALA A 78 -8.20 7.36 -10.96
C ALA A 78 -6.84 7.22 -11.68
N PHE A 79 -5.74 7.32 -10.93
CA PHE A 79 -4.39 7.15 -11.46
C PHE A 79 -3.96 5.69 -11.62
N PHE A 80 -4.75 4.68 -11.21
CA PHE A 80 -4.38 3.26 -11.30
C PHE A 80 -3.86 2.78 -12.68
N PRO A 81 -4.32 3.31 -13.84
CA PRO A 81 -3.86 2.84 -15.15
C PRO A 81 -2.37 3.10 -15.41
N ARG A 82 -1.71 3.95 -14.62
CA ARG A 82 -0.27 4.20 -14.72
C ARG A 82 0.58 3.04 -14.18
N PHE A 83 0.00 2.17 -13.36
CA PHE A 83 0.75 1.13 -12.67
C PHE A 83 1.02 -0.07 -13.56
N HIS A 84 2.23 -0.61 -13.52
CA HIS A 84 2.60 -1.83 -14.24
C HIS A 84 1.85 -3.07 -13.71
N ARG A 85 1.51 -3.06 -12.42
CA ARG A 85 0.79 -4.14 -11.75
C ARG A 85 -0.20 -3.56 -10.75
N VAL A 86 -1.37 -4.18 -10.67
CA VAL A 86 -2.39 -3.88 -9.66
C VAL A 86 -2.71 -5.16 -8.90
N ALA A 87 -2.68 -5.09 -7.58
CA ALA A 87 -3.11 -6.15 -6.69
C ALA A 87 -4.24 -5.64 -5.80
N GLU A 88 -5.42 -6.19 -5.96
CA GLU A 88 -6.56 -5.90 -5.09
C GLU A 88 -6.51 -6.84 -3.88
N VAL A 89 -6.55 -6.26 -2.69
CA VAL A 89 -6.62 -7.04 -1.44
C VAL A 89 -8.07 -7.08 -1.03
N VAL A 90 -8.76 -8.16 -1.43
CA VAL A 90 -10.07 -8.47 -0.89
C VAL A 90 -9.87 -8.92 0.55
N THR A 91 -10.22 -8.07 1.51
CA THR A 91 -10.45 -8.55 2.87
C THR A 91 -11.58 -9.56 2.77
N ARG A 92 -11.31 -10.84 3.09
CA ARG A 92 -12.38 -11.76 3.47
C ARG A 92 -12.98 -11.18 4.73
N ASP A 93 -13.99 -10.34 4.55
CA ASP A 93 -14.96 -10.10 5.58
C ASP A 93 -15.62 -11.46 5.83
N GLU A 94 -15.36 -12.08 6.98
CA GLU A 94 -16.06 -13.31 7.38
C GLU A 94 -17.59 -13.09 7.44
N ALA A 95 -18.07 -11.84 7.34
CA ALA A 95 -19.48 -11.49 7.20
C ALA A 95 -20.06 -11.63 5.77
N SER A 96 -19.27 -11.94 4.74
CA SER A 96 -19.77 -12.09 3.36
C SER A 96 -20.14 -13.52 2.95
N LEU A 97 -20.22 -14.45 3.91
CA LEU A 97 -20.85 -15.75 3.70
C LEU A 97 -22.18 -15.78 4.44
N GLN A 98 -23.24 -15.31 3.77
CA GLN A 98 -24.62 -15.72 4.05
C GLN A 98 -25.13 -16.55 2.87
#